data_AF-A0A2N9JMK5-F1
#
_entry.id   AF-A0A2N9JMK5-F1
#
_cell.length_a   1.000
_cell.length_b   1.000
_cell.length_c   1.000
_cell.angle_alpha   90.00
_cell.angle_beta   90.00
_cell.angle_gamma   90.00
#
_symmetry.space_group_name_H-M   'P 1'
#
loop_
_entity.id
_entity.type
_entity.pdbx_description
1 polymer ?
#
loop_
_entity_poly.entity_id
_entity_poly.type
_entity_poly.pdbx_seq_one_letter_code
_entity_poly.pdbx_strand_id
1 'polypeptide(L)'
;MATSQQVPLTRAQRVRQVGNLMNLSSALGLTAARLGRARLRPGPQGLLLAEGYRLNFPSRAGAFTVGNVILTSTDFESLTAREPHVMDHESAHAWQYFWCGGLPFLPLYALAAGWSWLRTGDLASANFFERNAGLVRGGYREAPITNIGFKRLRGRLQTLIEKPSRLAERSF
;
A
#
# COMPACT_ATOMS: atom_id res chain seq x y z
N MET A 1 20.83 23.09 -10.83
CA MET A 1 19.37 22.88 -10.71
C MET A 1 18.85 22.42 -12.05
N ALA A 2 18.70 21.11 -12.27
CA ALA A 2 18.13 20.59 -13.50
C ALA A 2 16.61 20.71 -13.40
N THR A 3 16.05 21.68 -14.11
CA THR A 3 14.60 21.80 -14.31
C THR A 3 14.16 20.59 -15.13
N SER A 4 13.69 19.54 -14.46
CA SER A 4 13.11 18.38 -15.13
C SER A 4 11.95 18.86 -15.99
N GLN A 5 12.11 18.88 -17.32
CA GLN A 5 11.01 19.19 -18.23
C GLN A 5 9.87 18.21 -17.95
N GLN A 6 8.76 18.73 -17.41
CA GLN A 6 7.60 17.91 -17.17
C GLN A 6 6.96 17.60 -18.51
N VAL A 7 7.02 16.33 -18.90
CA VAL A 7 6.27 15.82 -20.05
C VAL A 7 4.78 16.15 -19.82
N PRO A 8 4.09 16.75 -20.81
CA PRO A 8 2.68 17.06 -20.67
C PRO A 8 1.86 15.83 -20.31
N LEU A 9 0.93 15.99 -19.36
CA LEU A 9 0.07 14.88 -18.93
C LEU A 9 -0.83 14.39 -20.07
N THR A 10 -0.92 13.07 -20.21
CA THR A 10 -1.93 12.46 -21.10
C THR A 10 -3.33 12.76 -20.58
N ARG A 11 -4.35 12.67 -21.46
CA ARG A 11 -5.75 12.86 -21.06
C ARG A 11 -6.15 11.89 -19.94
N ALA A 12 -5.73 10.63 -20.05
CA ALA A 12 -5.98 9.60 -19.04
C ALA A 12 -5.36 9.98 -17.68
N GLN A 13 -4.11 10.46 -17.66
CA GLN A 13 -3.45 10.89 -16.42
C GLN A 13 -4.17 12.07 -15.76
N ARG A 14 -4.69 13.02 -16.55
CA ARG A 14 -5.49 14.13 -16.03
C ARG A 14 -6.81 13.64 -15.44
N VAL A 15 -7.50 12.72 -16.12
CA VAL A 15 -8.75 12.13 -15.61
C VAL A 15 -8.51 11.43 -14.27
N ARG A 16 -7.44 10.61 -14.17
CA ARG A 16 -7.05 9.98 -12.90
C ARG A 16 -6.78 11.01 -11.81
N GLN A 17 -6.00 12.06 -12.12
CA GLN A 17 -5.65 13.10 -11.16
C GLN A 17 -6.88 13.85 -10.65
N VAL A 18 -7.77 14.26 -11.55
CA VAL A 18 -9.02 14.94 -11.18
C VAL A 18 -9.93 14.00 -10.40
N GLY A 19 -10.11 12.75 -10.84
CA GLY A 19 -10.95 11.79 -10.13
C GLY A 19 -10.44 11.46 -8.73
N ASN A 20 -9.12 11.31 -8.57
CA ASN A 20 -8.51 11.09 -7.26
C ASN A 20 -8.53 12.33 -6.36
N LEU A 21 -8.69 13.52 -6.92
CA LEU A 21 -8.97 14.73 -6.16
C LEU A 21 -10.45 14.75 -5.72
N MET A 22 -11.37 14.49 -6.65
CA MET A 22 -12.81 14.46 -6.40
C MET A 22 -13.22 13.40 -5.37
N ASN A 23 -12.58 12.23 -5.39
CA ASN A 23 -12.85 11.15 -4.44
C ASN A 23 -12.10 11.29 -3.09
N LEU A 24 -11.45 12.45 -2.87
CA LEU A 24 -10.71 12.83 -1.67
C LEU A 24 -9.48 11.96 -1.32
N SER A 25 -9.14 10.95 -2.12
CA SER A 25 -7.96 10.12 -1.86
C SER A 25 -6.66 10.92 -1.94
N SER A 26 -6.53 11.85 -2.90
CA SER A 26 -5.35 12.71 -2.99
C SER A 26 -5.26 13.68 -1.82
N ALA A 27 -6.40 14.19 -1.34
CA ALA A 27 -6.46 15.04 -0.16
C ALA A 27 -6.03 14.26 1.11
N LEU A 28 -6.43 12.99 1.23
CA LEU A 28 -5.96 12.10 2.29
C LEU A 28 -4.44 11.88 2.19
N GLY A 29 -3.91 11.60 1.00
CA GLY A 29 -2.47 11.41 0.78
C GLY A 29 -1.65 12.65 1.14
N LEU A 30 -2.13 13.84 0.78
CA LEU A 30 -1.52 15.12 1.16
C LEU A 30 -1.57 15.35 2.67
N THR A 31 -2.68 14.99 3.31
CA THR A 31 -2.82 15.06 4.77
C THR A 31 -1.83 14.14 5.46
N ALA A 32 -1.71 12.89 4.98
CA ALA A 32 -0.73 11.94 5.49
C ALA A 32 0.70 12.46 5.31
N ALA A 33 1.06 12.96 4.13
CA ALA A 33 2.37 13.57 3.87
C ALA A 33 2.65 14.73 4.83
N ARG A 34 1.65 15.59 5.08
CA ARG A 34 1.76 16.73 6.00
C ARG A 34 1.96 16.31 7.45
N LEU A 35 1.22 15.29 7.91
CA LEU A 35 1.35 14.72 9.26
C LEU A 35 2.71 14.02 9.44
N GLY A 36 3.16 13.30 8.42
CA GLY A 36 4.48 12.66 8.39
C GLY A 36 5.65 13.60 8.10
N ARG A 37 5.39 14.92 7.94
CA ARG A 37 6.39 15.96 7.64
C ARG A 37 7.23 15.64 6.41
N ALA A 38 6.61 14.99 5.43
CA ALA A 38 7.24 14.65 4.16
C ALA A 38 7.40 15.90 3.29
N ARG A 39 8.44 15.91 2.46
CA ARG A 39 8.67 16.95 1.45
C ARG A 39 7.98 16.55 0.16
N LEU A 40 7.11 17.43 -0.33
CA LEU A 40 6.38 17.19 -1.57
C LEU A 40 7.18 17.72 -2.77
N ARG A 41 7.26 16.91 -3.82
CA ARG A 41 7.75 17.33 -5.13
C ARG A 41 6.87 16.76 -6.25
N PRO A 42 6.72 17.47 -7.38
CA PRO A 42 6.06 16.91 -8.54
C PRO A 42 6.79 15.67 -9.07
N GLY A 43 6.03 14.64 -9.44
CA GLY A 43 6.51 13.41 -10.03
C GLY A 43 6.02 13.21 -11.47
N PRO A 44 6.44 12.11 -12.12
CA PRO A 44 5.97 11.76 -13.45
C PRO A 44 4.45 11.45 -13.44
N GLN A 45 3.83 11.50 -14.61
CA GLN A 45 2.42 11.08 -14.80
C GLN A 45 1.38 11.84 -13.96
N GLY A 46 1.73 13.00 -13.40
CA GLY A 46 0.84 13.82 -12.56
C GLY A 46 0.73 13.30 -11.12
N LEU A 47 1.71 12.49 -10.68
CA LEU A 47 1.86 12.03 -9.31
C LEU A 47 2.57 13.10 -8.46
N LEU A 48 2.29 13.09 -7.16
CA LEU A 48 3.01 13.86 -6.16
C LEU A 48 3.86 12.92 -5.33
N LEU A 49 5.13 13.26 -5.17
CA LEU A 49 6.12 12.46 -4.47
C LEU A 49 6.37 13.09 -3.11
N ALA A 50 6.10 12.34 -2.04
CA ALA A 50 6.28 12.75 -0.66
C ALA A 50 7.46 11.96 -0.04
N GLU A 51 8.60 12.63 0.09
CA GLU A 51 9.85 12.04 0.58
C GLU A 51 10.08 12.32 2.07
N GLY A 52 10.78 11.43 2.76
CA GLY A 52 11.14 11.61 4.16
C GLY A 52 9.94 11.51 5.12
N TYR A 53 8.93 10.71 4.77
CA TYR A 53 7.75 10.47 5.60
C TYR A 53 8.15 9.76 6.92
N ARG A 54 7.84 10.40 8.05
CA ARG A 54 8.37 10.01 9.37
C ARG A 54 7.45 9.15 10.24
N LEU A 55 6.19 8.95 9.85
CA LEU A 55 5.33 8.06 10.63
C LEU A 55 5.70 6.62 10.32
N ASN A 56 5.78 5.77 11.34
CA ASN A 56 6.10 4.35 11.19
C ASN A 56 4.95 3.52 10.59
N PHE A 57 4.13 4.13 9.74
CA PHE A 57 2.95 3.52 9.16
C PHE A 57 2.84 3.88 7.67
N PRO A 58 2.99 2.90 6.75
CA PRO A 58 3.19 1.45 6.96
C PRO A 58 4.64 1.08 7.31
N SER A 59 4.87 0.24 8.32
CA SER A 59 6.21 -0.05 8.87
C SER A 59 7.11 -0.95 8.00
N ARG A 60 6.59 -1.54 6.92
CA ARG A 60 7.31 -2.53 6.09
C ARG A 60 7.41 -2.18 4.60
N ALA A 61 6.78 -1.10 4.16
CA ALA A 61 6.72 -0.73 2.75
C ALA A 61 7.82 0.30 2.40
N GLY A 62 8.54 0.08 1.30
CA GLY A 62 9.55 1.03 0.81
C GLY A 62 8.95 2.33 0.26
N ALA A 63 7.77 2.20 -0.37
CA ALA A 63 6.87 3.29 -0.70
C ALA A 63 5.41 2.80 -0.59
N PHE A 64 4.47 3.73 -0.61
CA PHE A 64 3.06 3.43 -0.72
C PHE A 64 2.30 4.60 -1.35
N THR A 65 1.18 4.28 -2.00
CA THR A 65 0.35 5.27 -2.69
C THR A 65 -0.95 5.54 -1.94
N VAL A 66 -1.35 6.82 -1.92
CA VAL A 66 -2.67 7.28 -1.48
C VAL A 66 -3.21 8.31 -2.47
N GLY A 67 -4.19 7.89 -3.28
CA GLY A 67 -4.69 8.71 -4.39
C GLY A 67 -3.59 8.99 -5.42
N ASN A 68 -3.26 10.26 -5.66
CA ASN A 68 -2.14 10.66 -6.52
C ASN A 68 -0.83 10.92 -5.76
N VAL A 69 -0.77 10.66 -4.45
CA VAL A 69 0.42 10.93 -3.63
C VAL A 69 1.13 9.62 -3.35
N ILE A 70 2.40 9.52 -3.71
CA ILE A 70 3.29 8.42 -3.36
C ILE A 70 4.15 8.87 -2.19
N LEU A 71 4.20 8.09 -1.12
CA LEU A 71 4.93 8.40 0.10
C LEU A 71 6.05 7.39 0.29
N THR A 72 7.22 7.86 0.71
CA THR A 72 8.33 7.02 1.12
C THR A 72 9.03 7.62 2.33
N SER A 73 9.59 6.75 3.19
CA SER A 73 10.37 7.17 4.35
C SER A 73 11.77 7.67 3.98
N THR A 74 12.26 7.29 2.80
CA THR A 74 13.56 7.71 2.24
C THR A 74 13.36 8.79 1.18
N ASP A 75 14.25 8.85 0.19
CA ASP A 75 14.09 9.59 -1.06
C ASP A 75 13.78 8.65 -2.23
N PHE A 76 13.10 9.15 -3.27
CA PHE A 76 12.73 8.34 -4.42
C PHE A 76 13.91 8.03 -5.35
N GLU A 77 15.01 8.79 -5.29
CA GLU A 77 16.22 8.51 -6.08
C GLU A 77 16.85 7.20 -5.61
N SER A 78 17.12 7.08 -4.30
CA SER A 78 17.62 5.88 -3.66
C SER A 78 16.66 4.71 -3.80
N LEU A 79 15.35 4.96 -3.70
CA LEU A 79 14.33 3.92 -3.85
C LEU A 79 14.32 3.37 -5.29
N THR A 80 14.32 4.23 -6.30
CA THR A 80 14.32 3.82 -7.71
C THR A 80 15.65 3.19 -8.12
N ALA A 81 16.77 3.59 -7.51
CA ALA A 81 18.06 2.94 -7.72
C ALA A 81 18.07 1.48 -7.23
N ARG A 82 17.35 1.17 -6.15
CA ARG A 82 17.20 -0.20 -5.62
C ARG A 82 16.14 -0.99 -6.36
N GLU A 83 15.01 -0.35 -6.63
CA GLU A 83 13.82 -0.95 -7.25
C GLU A 83 13.39 -0.12 -8.47
N PRO A 84 13.99 -0.34 -9.66
CA PRO A 84 13.80 0.51 -10.84
C PRO A 84 12.35 0.65 -11.31
N HIS A 85 11.50 -0.32 -10.99
CA HIS A 85 10.10 -0.37 -11.42
C HIS A 85 9.10 0.01 -10.34
N VAL A 86 9.57 0.45 -9.16
CA VAL A 86 8.70 0.83 -8.03
C VAL A 86 7.70 1.92 -8.41
N MET A 87 8.12 2.87 -9.25
CA MET A 87 7.26 3.97 -9.69
C MET A 87 6.10 3.51 -10.57
N ASP A 88 6.30 2.46 -11.37
CA ASP A 88 5.24 1.89 -12.19
C ASP A 88 4.22 1.13 -11.32
N HIS A 89 4.72 0.44 -10.29
CA HIS A 89 3.91 -0.25 -9.29
C HIS A 89 3.03 0.74 -8.49
N GLU A 90 3.62 1.82 -7.97
CA GLU A 90 2.90 2.86 -7.24
C GLU A 90 1.92 3.62 -8.15
N SER A 91 2.26 3.85 -9.42
CA SER A 91 1.32 4.44 -10.39
C SER A 91 0.10 3.56 -10.62
N ALA A 92 0.25 2.23 -10.61
CA ALA A 92 -0.87 1.31 -10.72
C ALA A 92 -1.83 1.42 -9.52
N HIS A 93 -1.30 1.55 -8.29
CA HIS A 93 -2.15 1.81 -7.12
C HIS A 93 -2.91 3.13 -7.23
N ALA A 94 -2.31 4.16 -7.83
CA ALA A 94 -3.00 5.41 -8.06
C ALA A 94 -4.20 5.27 -9.01
N TRP A 95 -4.12 4.36 -9.99
CA TRP A 95 -5.27 3.96 -10.81
C TRP A 95 -6.30 3.14 -10.03
N GLN A 96 -5.86 2.26 -9.14
CA GLN A 96 -6.77 1.47 -8.31
C GLN A 96 -7.59 2.37 -7.36
N TYR A 97 -6.99 3.40 -6.77
CA TYR A 97 -7.75 4.44 -6.05
C TYR A 97 -8.82 5.08 -6.93
N PHE A 98 -8.48 5.41 -8.18
CA PHE A 98 -9.44 6.03 -9.10
C PHE A 98 -10.61 5.08 -9.39
N TRP A 99 -10.33 3.83 -9.76
CA TRP A 99 -11.34 2.84 -10.11
C TRP A 99 -12.19 2.37 -8.93
N CYS A 100 -11.63 2.34 -7.72
CA CYS A 100 -12.35 1.99 -6.50
C CYS A 100 -13.08 3.20 -5.87
N GLY A 101 -13.09 4.37 -6.51
CA GLY A 101 -13.80 5.55 -5.99
C GLY A 101 -13.15 6.16 -4.75
N GLY A 102 -11.83 6.06 -4.61
CA GLY A 102 -11.04 6.69 -3.56
C GLY A 102 -10.94 5.84 -2.29
N LEU A 103 -11.55 6.29 -1.19
CA LEU A 103 -11.46 5.65 0.12
C LEU A 103 -11.91 4.18 0.17
N PRO A 104 -12.91 3.71 -0.61
CA PRO A 104 -13.28 2.29 -0.61
C PRO A 104 -12.15 1.34 -1.03
N PHE A 105 -11.12 1.85 -1.70
CA PHE A 105 -9.90 1.07 -1.99
C PHE A 105 -9.25 0.51 -0.71
N LEU A 106 -9.21 1.28 0.38
CA LEU A 106 -8.54 0.87 1.62
C LEU A 106 -9.12 -0.40 2.25
N PRO A 107 -10.44 -0.50 2.53
CA PRO A 107 -11.01 -1.75 3.05
C PRO A 107 -10.92 -2.90 2.04
N LEU A 108 -11.08 -2.65 0.73
CA LEU A 108 -10.91 -3.69 -0.29
C LEU A 108 -9.49 -4.25 -0.30
N TYR A 109 -8.50 -3.36 -0.23
CA TYR A 109 -7.09 -3.73 -0.13
C TYR A 109 -6.82 -4.54 1.15
N ALA A 110 -7.36 -4.11 2.29
CA ALA A 110 -7.21 -4.83 3.55
C ALA A 110 -7.81 -6.24 3.50
N LEU A 111 -8.98 -6.41 2.87
CA LEU A 111 -9.60 -7.72 2.64
C LEU A 111 -8.73 -8.60 1.73
N ALA A 112 -8.21 -8.04 0.64
CA ALA A 112 -7.32 -8.76 -0.27
C ALA A 112 -5.99 -9.16 0.39
N ALA A 113 -5.43 -8.30 1.24
CA ALA A 113 -4.25 -8.59 2.03
C ALA A 113 -4.51 -9.69 3.08
N GLY A 114 -5.65 -9.62 3.76
CA GLY A 114 -6.10 -10.67 4.70
C GLY A 114 -6.28 -12.01 4.01
N TRP A 115 -6.90 -12.03 2.84
CA TRP A 115 -7.02 -13.23 1.99
C TRP A 115 -5.65 -13.76 1.59
N SER A 116 -4.75 -12.88 1.15
CA SER A 116 -3.38 -13.25 0.80
C SER A 116 -2.68 -13.94 1.96
N TRP A 117 -2.77 -13.35 3.15
CA TRP A 117 -2.15 -13.89 4.35
C TRP A 117 -2.74 -15.26 4.74
N LEU A 118 -4.05 -15.44 4.63
CA LEU A 118 -4.70 -16.73 4.89
C LEU A 118 -4.14 -17.84 3.98
N ARG A 119 -3.91 -17.52 2.70
CA ARG A 119 -3.45 -18.44 1.66
C ARG A 119 -1.95 -18.69 1.64
N THR A 120 -1.13 -17.66 1.89
CA THR A 120 0.33 -17.70 1.66
C THR A 120 1.15 -17.41 2.92
N GLY A 121 0.56 -16.79 3.94
CA GLY A 121 1.27 -16.23 5.09
C GLY A 121 1.92 -14.86 4.83
N ASP A 122 1.83 -14.37 3.59
CA ASP A 122 2.32 -13.08 3.14
C ASP A 122 1.15 -12.17 2.70
N LEU A 123 1.26 -10.86 2.93
CA LEU A 123 0.16 -9.92 2.66
C LEU A 123 0.01 -9.54 1.18
N ALA A 124 1.06 -9.73 0.36
CA ALA A 124 1.08 -9.28 -1.03
C ALA A 124 0.88 -10.43 -2.03
N SER A 125 1.46 -11.59 -1.77
CA SER A 125 1.62 -12.69 -2.73
C SER A 125 0.33 -13.15 -3.43
N ALA A 126 -0.79 -13.22 -2.71
CA ALA A 126 -2.12 -13.55 -3.26
C ALA A 126 -3.10 -12.38 -3.15
N ASN A 127 -2.62 -11.15 -2.94
CA ASN A 127 -3.43 -9.94 -2.94
C ASN A 127 -3.66 -9.50 -4.39
N PHE A 128 -4.93 -9.44 -4.81
CA PHE A 128 -5.30 -9.06 -6.17
C PHE A 128 -4.72 -7.71 -6.59
N PHE A 129 -4.74 -6.71 -5.72
CA PHE A 129 -4.26 -5.36 -6.02
C PHE A 129 -2.75 -5.31 -6.22
N GLU A 130 -1.99 -6.01 -5.37
CA GLU A 130 -0.54 -6.14 -5.46
C GLU A 130 -0.10 -6.90 -6.73
N ARG A 131 -0.81 -7.99 -7.05
CA ARG A 131 -0.57 -8.74 -8.30
C ARG A 131 -0.89 -7.90 -9.53
N ASN A 132 -2.00 -7.16 -9.50
CA ASN A 132 -2.41 -6.28 -10.59
C ASN A 132 -1.44 -5.11 -10.78
N ALA A 133 -0.85 -4.59 -9.69
CA ALA A 133 0.21 -3.57 -9.73
C ALA A 133 1.58 -4.13 -10.14
N GLY A 134 1.71 -5.46 -10.19
CA GLY A 134 2.95 -6.17 -10.51
C GLY A 134 3.84 -6.33 -9.28
N LEU A 135 3.72 -7.46 -8.60
CA LEU A 135 4.45 -7.78 -7.37
C LEU A 135 5.96 -7.53 -7.46
N VAL A 136 6.60 -8.06 -8.51
CA VAL A 136 8.04 -7.96 -8.71
C VAL A 136 8.47 -6.50 -8.91
N ARG A 137 7.61 -5.66 -9.52
CA ARG A 137 7.89 -4.24 -9.71
C ARG A 137 7.87 -3.46 -8.39
N GLY A 138 7.08 -3.92 -7.42
CA GLY A 138 7.05 -3.39 -6.06
C GLY A 138 8.13 -3.97 -5.13
N GLY A 139 9.05 -4.81 -5.65
CA GLY A 139 10.10 -5.46 -4.85
C GLY A 139 9.62 -6.68 -4.05
N TYR A 140 8.39 -7.16 -4.26
CA TYR A 140 7.85 -8.32 -3.55
C TYR A 140 8.30 -9.63 -4.17
N ARG A 141 8.61 -10.60 -3.30
CA ARG A 141 8.84 -12.00 -3.67
C ARG A 141 7.56 -12.80 -3.43
N GLU A 142 7.14 -13.56 -4.43
CA GLU A 142 5.94 -14.38 -4.34
C GLU A 142 6.16 -15.57 -3.40
N ALA A 143 5.33 -15.67 -2.35
CA ALA A 143 5.30 -16.79 -1.43
C ALA A 143 4.37 -17.92 -1.95
N PRO A 144 4.71 -19.19 -1.72
CA PRO A 144 3.88 -20.31 -2.15
C PRO A 144 2.53 -20.35 -1.41
N ILE A 145 1.50 -20.87 -2.09
CA ILE A 145 0.18 -21.09 -1.49
C ILE A 145 0.23 -22.33 -0.59
N THR A 146 0.21 -22.12 0.72
CA THR A 146 0.34 -23.17 1.74
C THR A 146 -0.86 -23.27 2.69
N ASN A 147 -1.80 -22.31 2.60
CA ASN A 147 -2.93 -22.11 3.48
C ASN A 147 -2.52 -22.01 4.97
N ILE A 148 -1.31 -21.50 5.23
CA ILE A 148 -0.74 -21.44 6.58
C ILE A 148 -1.56 -20.58 7.53
N GLY A 149 -2.19 -19.50 7.07
CA GLY A 149 -3.03 -18.65 7.91
C GLY A 149 -4.28 -19.40 8.40
N PHE A 150 -4.91 -20.22 7.54
CA PHE A 150 -6.00 -21.11 7.96
C PHE A 150 -5.55 -22.13 9.01
N LYS A 151 -4.38 -22.77 8.81
CA LYS A 151 -3.82 -23.72 9.78
C LYS A 151 -3.59 -23.07 11.15
N ARG A 152 -3.02 -21.85 11.16
CA ARG A 152 -2.80 -21.07 12.39
C ARG A 152 -4.10 -20.68 13.08
N LEU A 153 -5.12 -20.25 12.32
CA LEU A 153 -6.42 -19.88 12.89
C LEU A 153 -7.11 -21.09 13.53
N ARG A 154 -7.10 -22.23 12.84
CA ARG A 154 -7.66 -23.49 13.36
C ARG A 154 -6.97 -23.93 14.64
N GLY A 155 -5.63 -23.88 14.69
CA GLY A 155 -4.88 -24.20 15.91
C GLY A 155 -5.23 -23.29 17.09
N ARG A 156 -5.37 -21.98 16.87
CA ARG A 156 -5.78 -21.03 17.93
C ARG A 156 -7.20 -21.30 18.44
N LEU A 157 -8.13 -21.58 17.54
CA LEU A 157 -9.51 -21.94 17.92
C LEU A 157 -9.53 -23.22 18.76
N GLN A 158 -8.77 -24.24 18.35
CA GLN A 158 -8.66 -25.48 19.11
C GLN A 158 -8.09 -25.24 20.52
N THR A 159 -7.04 -24.43 20.66
CA THR A 159 -6.48 -24.10 21.98
C THR A 159 -7.45 -23.31 22.88
N LEU A 160 -8.34 -22.51 22.31
CA LEU A 160 -9.36 -21.77 23.08
C LEU A 160 -10.49 -22.70 23.54
N ILE A 161 -10.88 -23.67 22.71
CA ILE A 161 -11.89 -24.67 23.04
C ILE A 161 -11.36 -25.64 24.11
N GLU A 162 -10.09 -26.03 24.02
CA GLU A 162 -9.46 -26.97 24.96
C GLU A 162 -9.07 -26.32 26.31
N LYS A 163 -9.06 -24.98 26.44
CA LYS A 163 -8.82 -24.26 27.70
C LYS A 163 -9.97 -23.31 28.08
N PRO A 164 -11.10 -23.81 28.59
CA PRO A 164 -12.15 -22.94 29.15
C PRO A 164 -11.79 -22.36 30.54
N SER A 165 -10.83 -22.96 31.28
CA SER A 165 -10.59 -22.68 32.72
C SER A 165 -9.22 -22.04 33.02
N ARG A 166 -8.99 -20.79 32.62
CA ARG A 166 -7.87 -19.98 33.16
C ARG A 166 -8.23 -18.57 33.61
N LEU A 167 -9.45 -18.12 33.31
CA LEU A 167 -9.97 -16.85 33.83
C LEU A 167 -10.68 -17.03 35.19
N ALA A 168 -11.10 -18.26 35.52
CA ALA A 168 -11.69 -18.59 36.82
C ALA A 168 -10.64 -18.73 37.95
N GLU A 169 -9.38 -19.03 37.63
CA GLU A 169 -8.32 -19.24 38.64
C GLU A 169 -7.59 -17.95 39.07
N ARG A 170 -7.97 -16.78 38.52
CA ARG A 170 -7.41 -15.47 38.92
C ARG A 170 -8.24 -14.73 39.97
N SER A 171 -9.24 -15.39 40.56
CA SER A 171 -10.11 -14.84 41.59
C SER A 171 -10.05 -15.68 42.87
N PHE A 172 -8.85 -15.90 43.41
CA PHE A 172 -8.60 -16.28 44.81
C PHE A 172 -7.24 -15.73 45.25
#